data_AF-A0A832TZI6-F1
#
_entry.id   AF-A0A832TZI6-F1
#
_cell.length_a   1.000
_cell.length_b   1.000
_cell.length_c   1.000
_cell.angle_alpha   90.00
_cell.angle_beta   90.00
_cell.angle_gamma   90.00
#
_symmetry.space_group_name_H-M   'P 1'
#
loop_
_entity.id
_entity.type
_entity.pdbx_description
1 polymer ?
#
loop_
_entity_poly.entity_id
_entity_poly.type
_entity_poly.pdbx_seq_one_letter_code
_entity_poly.pdbx_strand_id
1 'polypeptide(L)'
;MERIKSLLFIDVGIFVIAALASFLKEDFMLIIDIIGCTGLIFVVTAGILAGSFVRGDRIRANYDPEEEERKQKNRLSENLFFVGLFNIVISIFAYELTKQGFAVMN
;
A
#
# COMPACT_ATOMS: atom_id res chain seq x y z
N MET A 1 12.80 11.06 -9.75
CA MET A 1 12.69 9.81 -10.52
C MET A 1 13.18 8.59 -9.73
N GLU A 2 14.27 8.69 -8.97
CA GLU A 2 14.80 7.56 -8.15
C GLU A 2 13.84 7.06 -7.06
N ARG A 3 13.12 7.97 -6.38
CA ARG A 3 12.12 7.59 -5.37
C ARG A 3 11.04 6.66 -5.91
N ILE A 4 10.45 6.99 -7.05
CA ILE A 4 9.39 6.18 -7.67
C ILE A 4 9.92 4.79 -8.02
N LYS A 5 11.15 4.69 -8.54
CA LYS A 5 11.78 3.39 -8.81
C LYS A 5 11.91 2.55 -7.54
N SER A 6 12.34 3.15 -6.43
CA SER A 6 12.45 2.44 -5.14
C SER A 6 11.10 1.94 -4.62
N LEU A 7 10.02 2.69 -4.82
CA LEU A 7 8.67 2.26 -4.42
C LEU A 7 8.20 1.08 -5.26
N LEU A 8 8.44 1.12 -6.57
CA LEU A 8 8.11 0.02 -7.48
C LEU A 8 8.86 -1.28 -7.14
N PHE A 9 10.10 -1.20 -6.65
CA PHE A 9 10.82 -2.39 -6.18
C PHE A 9 10.14 -3.06 -4.98
N ILE A 10 9.53 -2.29 -4.08
CA ILE A 10 8.77 -2.82 -2.95
C ILE A 10 7.52 -3.54 -3.46
N ASP A 11 6.80 -2.94 -4.40
CA ASP A 11 5.61 -3.55 -5.03
C ASP A 11 5.96 -4.87 -5.76
N VAL A 12 7.07 -4.90 -6.49
CA VAL A 12 7.57 -6.13 -7.13
C VAL A 12 7.89 -7.20 -6.08
N GLY A 13 8.52 -6.83 -4.97
CA GLY A 13 8.79 -7.77 -3.88
C GLY A 13 7.52 -8.38 -3.28
N ILE A 14 6.51 -7.56 -3.02
CA ILE A 14 5.20 -8.01 -2.52
C ILE A 14 4.54 -8.95 -3.52
N PHE A 15 4.57 -8.59 -4.81
CA PHE A 15 4.00 -9.42 -5.88
C PHE A 15 4.67 -10.79 -5.97
N VAL A 16 6.01 -10.86 -5.87
CA VAL A 16 6.74 -12.13 -5.89
C VAL A 16 6.35 -13.01 -4.69
N ILE A 17 6.22 -12.43 -3.50
CA ILE A 17 5.79 -13.16 -2.30
C ILE A 17 4.34 -13.67 -2.46
N ALA A 18 3.45 -12.82 -2.99
CA ALA A 18 2.06 -13.20 -3.25
C ALA A 18 1.96 -14.35 -4.28
N ALA A 19 2.73 -14.27 -5.37
CA ALA A 19 2.80 -15.30 -6.40
C ALA A 19 3.32 -16.63 -5.85
N LEU A 20 4.38 -16.60 -5.03
CA LEU A 20 4.89 -17.80 -4.37
C LEU A 20 3.86 -18.42 -3.42
N ALA A 21 3.20 -17.60 -2.59
CA ALA A 21 2.18 -18.07 -1.65
C ALA A 21 0.97 -18.67 -2.38
N SER A 22 0.54 -18.07 -3.48
CA SER A 22 -0.54 -18.57 -4.33
C SER A 22 -0.16 -19.87 -5.03
N PHE A 23 1.04 -19.97 -5.58
CA PHE A 23 1.53 -21.19 -6.22
C PHE A 23 1.57 -22.38 -5.25
N LEU A 24 2.02 -22.15 -4.01
CA LEU A 24 2.04 -23.18 -2.97
C LEU A 24 0.63 -23.63 -2.53
N LYS A 25 -0.39 -22.79 -2.69
CA LYS A 25 -1.77 -23.07 -2.29
C LYS A 25 -2.69 -23.44 -3.46
N GLU A 26 -2.17 -23.41 -4.69
CA GLU A 26 -2.92 -23.63 -5.94
C GLU A 26 -4.17 -22.74 -6.09
N ASP A 27 -4.15 -21.57 -5.46
CA ASP A 27 -5.28 -20.63 -5.44
C ASP A 27 -4.84 -19.26 -5.97
N PHE A 28 -5.31 -18.94 -7.18
CA PHE A 28 -5.00 -17.68 -7.85
C PHE A 28 -5.73 -16.47 -7.24
N MET A 29 -6.89 -16.66 -6.59
CA MET A 29 -7.58 -15.57 -5.89
C MET A 29 -6.75 -15.06 -4.71
N LEU A 30 -5.92 -15.93 -4.14
CA LEU A 30 -5.01 -15.61 -3.03
C LEU A 30 -4.00 -14.49 -3.38
N ILE A 31 -3.64 -14.33 -4.66
CA ILE A 31 -2.82 -13.21 -5.12
C ILE A 31 -3.56 -11.88 -4.93
N ILE A 32 -4.83 -11.83 -5.32
CA ILE A 32 -5.69 -10.64 -5.23
C ILE A 32 -5.86 -10.25 -3.76
N ASP A 33 -6.11 -11.24 -2.90
CA ASP A 33 -6.29 -11.05 -1.46
C ASP A 33 -5.01 -10.53 -0.80
N ILE A 34 -3.86 -11.15 -1.07
CA ILE A 34 -2.57 -10.71 -0.48
C ILE A 34 -2.24 -9.29 -0.91
N ILE A 35 -2.32 -8.99 -2.21
CA ILE A 35 -2.01 -7.65 -2.74
C ILE A 35 -3.00 -6.63 -2.18
N GLY A 36 -4.29 -6.94 -2.17
CA GLY A 36 -5.34 -6.06 -1.66
C GLY A 36 -5.19 -5.76 -0.17
N CYS A 37 -5.00 -6.80 0.65
CA CYS A 37 -4.80 -6.66 2.10
C CYS A 37 -3.51 -5.88 2.42
N THR A 38 -2.43 -6.17 1.70
CA THR A 38 -1.16 -5.45 1.87
C THR A 38 -1.31 -3.97 1.51
N GLY A 39 -2.00 -3.67 0.41
CA GLY A 39 -2.31 -2.31 0.03
C GLY A 39 -3.12 -1.56 1.10
N LEU A 40 -4.16 -2.21 1.65
CA LEU A 40 -4.97 -1.66 2.73
C LEU A 40 -4.13 -1.36 3.98
N ILE A 41 -3.27 -2.30 4.40
CA ILE A 41 -2.38 -2.13 5.56
C ILE A 41 -1.48 -0.92 5.38
N PHE A 42 -0.89 -0.72 4.19
CA PHE A 42 -0.03 0.42 3.93
C PHE A 42 -0.78 1.75 3.92
N VAL A 43 -1.98 1.82 3.33
CA VAL A 43 -2.80 3.04 3.37
C VAL A 43 -3.20 3.39 4.80
N VAL A 44 -3.63 2.41 5.61
CA VAL A 44 -3.99 2.64 7.01
C VAL A 44 -2.78 3.12 7.80
N THR A 45 -1.63 2.45 7.63
CA THR A 45 -0.39 2.81 8.31
C THR A 45 0.06 4.22 7.92
N ALA A 46 -0.05 4.59 6.64
CA ALA A 46 0.19 5.95 6.17
C ALA A 46 -0.72 6.97 6.88
N GLY A 47 -2.03 6.73 6.95
CA GLY A 47 -2.96 7.63 7.64
C GLY A 47 -2.60 7.84 9.12
N ILE A 48 -2.13 6.79 9.80
CA ILE A 48 -1.65 6.87 11.18
C ILE A 48 -0.38 7.73 11.27
N LEU A 49 0.60 7.51 10.39
CA LEU A 49 1.87 8.26 10.35
C LEU A 49 1.69 9.73 9.96
N ALA A 50 0.71 10.04 9.09
CA ALA A 50 0.32 11.41 8.76
C ALA A 50 -0.29 12.17 9.95
N GLY A 51 -0.62 11.47 11.04
CA GLY A 51 -1.27 12.04 12.20
C GLY A 51 -2.73 12.40 11.94
N SER A 52 -3.43 11.70 11.03
CA SER A 52 -4.85 11.99 10.74
C SER A 52 -5.75 11.82 11.97
N PHE A 53 -5.29 11.07 12.97
CA PHE A 53 -5.96 10.83 14.25
C PHE A 53 -5.49 11.76 15.39
N VAL A 54 -4.54 12.67 15.14
CA VAL A 54 -3.97 13.56 16.16
C VAL A 54 -4.69 14.92 16.16
N ARG A 55 -5.10 15.40 17.35
CA ARG A 55 -5.80 16.69 17.51
C ARG A 55 -4.85 17.86 17.26
N GLY A 56 -5.31 18.84 16.46
CA GLY A 56 -4.53 19.99 16.02
C GLY A 56 -3.97 20.90 17.12
N ASP A 57 -4.53 20.87 18.33
CA ASP A 57 -4.07 21.71 19.45
C ASP A 57 -2.66 21.36 19.94
N ARG A 58 -2.25 20.09 19.84
CA ARG A 58 -0.88 19.66 20.23
C ARG A 58 0.18 20.07 19.20
N ILE A 59 -0.19 20.19 17.93
CA ILE A 59 0.73 20.48 16.82
C ILE A 59 1.29 21.93 16.90
N ARG A 60 0.56 22.86 17.50
CA ARG A 60 0.97 24.28 17.60
C ARG A 60 1.89 24.60 18.77
N ALA A 61 2.00 23.71 19.76
CA ALA A 61 2.76 23.97 21.00
C ALA A 61 4.21 23.46 20.99
N ASN A 62 4.61 22.59 20.04
CA ASN A 62 5.92 21.92 20.05
C ASN A 62 6.71 22.10 18.73
N TYR A 63 6.83 23.33 18.24
CA TYR A 63 7.20 23.64 16.85
C TYR A 63 8.68 23.43 16.47
N ASP A 64 9.62 23.43 17.42
CA ASP A 64 11.06 23.61 17.09
C ASP A 64 11.88 22.30 16.92
N PRO A 65 11.84 21.31 17.83
CA PRO A 65 12.65 20.09 17.69
C PRO A 65 11.96 18.96 16.90
N GLU A 66 10.64 18.96 16.76
CA GLU A 66 9.88 17.91 16.06
C GLU A 66 9.80 18.11 14.54
N GLU A 67 10.27 19.24 14.00
CA GLU A 67 9.98 19.59 12.60
C GLU A 67 10.67 18.65 11.60
N GLU A 68 11.90 18.22 11.88
CA GLU A 68 12.66 17.28 11.05
C GLU A 68 12.08 15.87 11.13
N GLU A 69 11.77 15.41 12.35
CA GLU A 69 11.15 14.11 12.58
C GLU A 69 9.75 14.05 11.93
N ARG A 70 8.99 15.15 12.00
CA ARG A 70 7.69 15.28 11.34
C ARG A 70 7.81 15.29 9.81
N LYS A 71 8.82 15.97 9.26
CA LYS A 71 9.12 15.92 7.81
C LYS A 71 9.48 14.50 7.37
N GLN A 72 10.24 13.76 8.16
CA GLN A 72 10.57 12.35 7.87
C GLN A 72 9.34 11.44 7.96
N LYS A 73 8.53 11.57 9.02
CA LYS A 73 7.27 10.83 9.18
C LYS A 73 6.29 11.11 8.04
N ASN A 74 6.13 12.37 7.64
CA ASN A 74 5.28 12.73 6.50
C ASN A 74 5.79 12.14 5.19
N ARG A 75 7.11 12.19 4.94
CA ARG A 75 7.70 11.56 3.74
C ARG A 75 7.48 10.05 3.72
N LEU A 76 7.61 9.38 4.86
CA LEU A 76 7.37 7.94 4.98
C LEU A 76 5.88 7.62 4.80
N SER A 77 5.00 8.41 5.41
CA SER A 77 3.56 8.34 5.21
C SER A 77 3.16 8.48 3.74
N GLU A 78 3.66 9.50 3.03
CA GLU A 78 3.38 9.69 1.61
C GLU A 78 3.84 8.49 0.78
N ASN A 79 5.05 7.99 1.04
CA ASN A 79 5.57 6.82 0.35
C ASN A 79 4.70 5.58 0.58
N LEU A 80 4.31 5.30 1.83
CA LEU A 80 3.43 4.18 2.17
C LEU A 80 2.05 4.35 1.55
N PHE A 81 1.52 5.56 1.50
CA PHE A 81 0.24 5.84 0.87
C PHE A 81 0.27 5.51 -0.62
N PHE A 82 1.31 5.94 -1.34
CA PHE A 82 1.44 5.63 -2.77
C PHE A 82 1.60 4.13 -3.03
N VAL A 83 2.46 3.44 -2.28
CA VAL A 83 2.63 1.98 -2.37
C VAL A 83 1.30 1.27 -2.09
N GLY A 84 0.61 1.67 -1.02
CA GLY A 84 -0.68 1.09 -0.66
C GLY A 84 -1.74 1.32 -1.73
N LEU A 85 -1.81 2.55 -2.25
CA LEU A 85 -2.75 2.93 -3.30
C LEU A 85 -2.51 2.14 -4.59
N PHE A 86 -1.25 2.02 -5.04
CA PHE A 86 -0.90 1.22 -6.22
C PHE A 86 -1.33 -0.24 -6.05
N ASN A 87 -1.06 -0.85 -4.90
CA ASN A 87 -1.47 -2.23 -4.62
C ASN A 87 -3.00 -2.41 -4.63
N ILE A 88 -3.75 -1.48 -4.03
CA ILE A 88 -5.22 -1.52 -4.06
C ILE A 88 -5.73 -1.43 -5.49
N VAL A 89 -5.20 -0.48 -6.28
CA VAL A 89 -5.59 -0.31 -7.68
C VAL A 89 -5.31 -1.58 -8.48
N ILE A 90 -4.13 -2.17 -8.35
CA ILE A 90 -3.75 -3.43 -9.02
C ILE A 90 -4.69 -4.57 -8.61
N SER A 91 -5.00 -4.69 -7.31
CA SER A 91 -5.92 -5.73 -6.80
C SER A 91 -7.33 -5.59 -7.40
N ILE A 92 -7.87 -4.38 -7.46
CA ILE A 92 -9.19 -4.11 -8.08
C ILE A 92 -9.16 -4.47 -9.57
N PHE A 93 -8.13 -4.03 -10.31
CA PHE A 93 -7.99 -4.37 -11.72
C PHE A 93 -7.88 -5.88 -11.95
N ALA A 94 -7.10 -6.58 -11.13
CA ALA A 94 -6.94 -8.03 -11.20
C ALA A 94 -8.25 -8.78 -10.91
N TYR A 95 -9.04 -8.29 -9.94
CA TYR A 95 -10.36 -8.83 -9.64
C TYR A 95 -11.33 -8.68 -10.82
N GLU A 96 -11.41 -7.50 -11.42
CA GLU A 96 -12.27 -7.26 -12.58
C GLU A 96 -11.86 -8.09 -13.79
N LEU A 97 -10.55 -8.26 -14.04
CA LEU A 97 -10.04 -9.14 -15.09
C LEU A 97 -10.40 -10.60 -14.85
N THR A 98 -10.27 -11.08 -13.61
CA THR A 98 -10.63 -12.46 -13.23
C THR A 98 -12.12 -12.70 -13.44
N LYS A 99 -12.95 -11.73 -13.05
CA LYS A 99 -14.40 -11.78 -13.23
C LYS A 99 -14.79 -11.81 -14.71
N GLN A 100 -14.15 -11.01 -15.56
CA GLN A 100 -14.38 -11.03 -17.00
C GLN A 100 -13.94 -12.36 -17.63
N GLY A 101 -12.80 -12.92 -17.23
CA GLY A 101 -12.35 -14.23 -17.69
C GLY A 101 -13.35 -15.34 -17.36
N PHE A 102 -13.93 -15.31 -16.16
CA PHE A 102 -14.98 -16.25 -15.75
C PHE A 102 -16.28 -16.06 -16.55
N ALA A 103 -16.63 -14.83 -16.91
CA ALA A 103 -17.82 -14.52 -17.70
C ALA A 103 -17.71 -14.93 -19.19
N VAL A 104 -16.50 -15.07 -19.73
CA VAL A 104 -16.27 -15.51 -21.11
C VAL A 104 -16.30 -17.03 -21.27
N MET A 105 -16.09 -17.79 -20.18
CA MET A 105 -16.07 -19.26 -20.17
C MET A 105 -17.45 -19.91 -19.90
N ASN A 106 -18.48 -19.11 -19.63
CA ASN A 106 -19.83 -19.56 -19.23
C ASN A 106 -20.86 -19.13 -20.28
#